data_AF-A0A1B2I6N2-F1
#
_entry.id   AF-A0A1B2I6N2-F1
#
_cell.length_a   1.000
_cell.length_b   1.000
_cell.length_c   1.000
_cell.angle_alpha   90.00
_cell.angle_beta   90.00
_cell.angle_gamma   90.00
#
_symmetry.space_group_name_H-M   'P 1'
#
loop_
_entity.id
_entity.type
_entity.pdbx_description
1 polymer ?
#
loop_
_entity_poly.entity_id
_entity_poly.type
_entity_poly.pdbx_seq_one_letter_code
_entity_poly.pdbx_strand_id
1 'polypeptide(L)'
;MRRTGSILTEILVAIIIFTVGLMAVAGTIMFSMRIIMDSAQTTLREQALFNDAENFLAERILENTGTPGSPAEFIKNDSIVIGDKTLHYSLHRYRLNDKKGSEMYVIKRENS
;
A
#
# COMPACT_ATOMS: atom_id res chain seq x y z
N MET A 1 -3.41 65.29 -11.78
CA MET A 1 -3.56 65.01 -10.34
C MET A 1 -4.08 63.60 -10.16
N ARG A 2 -3.24 62.66 -9.74
CA ARG A 2 -3.66 61.28 -9.42
C ARG A 2 -4.57 61.33 -8.19
N ARG A 3 -5.82 60.88 -8.32
CA ARG A 3 -6.78 60.83 -7.21
C ARG A 3 -6.24 59.87 -6.16
N THR A 4 -6.00 60.36 -4.96
CA THR A 4 -5.41 59.65 -3.82
C THR A 4 -6.16 58.35 -3.47
N GLY A 5 -7.46 58.26 -3.80
CA GLY A 5 -8.26 57.04 -3.65
C GLY A 5 -7.87 55.88 -4.57
N SER A 6 -7.16 56.14 -5.69
CA SER A 6 -6.70 55.13 -6.66
C SER A 6 -5.51 54.32 -6.15
N ILE A 7 -4.62 54.92 -5.35
CA ILE A 7 -3.40 54.27 -4.87
C ILE A 7 -3.74 53.23 -3.79
N LEU A 8 -4.66 53.58 -2.89
CA LEU A 8 -5.14 52.69 -1.83
C LEU A 8 -5.85 51.45 -2.39
N THR A 9 -6.65 51.61 -3.45
CA THR A 9 -7.32 50.48 -4.12
C THR A 9 -6.31 49.57 -4.82
N GLU A 10 -5.30 50.15 -5.48
CA GLU A 10 -4.26 49.40 -6.19
C GLU A 10 -3.43 48.53 -5.23
N ILE A 11 -3.06 49.08 -4.06
CA ILE A 11 -2.38 48.33 -2.99
C ILE A 11 -3.27 47.20 -2.45
N LEU A 12 -4.55 47.46 -2.23
CA LEU A 12 -5.49 46.46 -1.74
C LEU A 12 -5.65 45.29 -2.72
N VAL A 13 -5.76 45.60 -4.01
CA VAL A 13 -5.82 44.59 -5.08
C VAL A 13 -4.52 43.79 -5.14
N ALA A 14 -3.36 44.43 -5.02
CA ALA A 14 -2.07 43.73 -5.00
C ALA A 14 -1.96 42.76 -3.83
N ILE A 15 -2.39 43.18 -2.62
CA ILE A 15 -2.40 42.30 -1.43
C ILE A 15 -3.33 41.11 -1.65
N ILE A 16 -4.53 41.32 -2.20
CA ILE A 16 -5.48 40.24 -2.46
C ILE A 16 -4.91 39.24 -3.45
N ILE A 17 -4.37 39.70 -4.59
CA ILE A 17 -3.76 38.84 -5.60
C ILE A 17 -2.61 38.05 -5.00
N PHE A 18 -1.73 38.71 -4.24
CA PHE A 18 -0.60 38.07 -3.60
C PHE A 18 -1.05 37.01 -2.57
N THR A 19 -2.06 37.33 -1.76
CA THR A 19 -2.60 36.41 -0.74
C THR A 19 -3.25 35.19 -1.39
N VAL A 20 -4.02 35.38 -2.45
CA VAL A 20 -4.62 34.28 -3.23
C VAL A 20 -3.52 33.43 -3.86
N GLY A 21 -2.46 34.04 -4.38
CA GLY A 21 -1.29 33.33 -4.91
C GLY A 21 -0.60 32.46 -3.86
N LEU A 22 -0.36 33.00 -2.65
CA LEU A 22 0.22 32.24 -1.55
C LEU A 22 -0.68 31.09 -1.11
N MET A 23 -1.99 31.30 -1.01
CA MET A 23 -2.94 30.23 -0.69
C MET A 23 -2.96 29.13 -1.75
N ALA A 24 -2.90 29.49 -3.03
CA ALA A 24 -2.84 28.53 -4.12
C ALA A 24 -1.56 27.66 -4.02
N VAL A 25 -0.40 28.27 -3.76
CA VAL A 25 0.88 27.55 -3.59
C VAL A 25 0.85 26.65 -2.35
N ALA A 26 0.35 27.15 -1.22
CA ALA A 26 0.23 26.34 -0.01
C ALA A 26 -0.72 25.15 -0.23
N GLY A 27 -1.83 25.37 -0.93
CA GLY A 27 -2.80 24.33 -1.27
C GLY A 27 -2.21 23.24 -2.16
N THR A 28 -1.46 23.60 -3.20
CA THR A 28 -0.82 22.61 -4.10
C THR A 28 0.25 21.79 -3.37
N ILE A 29 1.02 22.43 -2.50
CA ILE A 29 2.03 21.76 -1.66
C ILE A 29 1.36 20.74 -0.72
N MET A 30 0.31 21.15 0.01
CA MET A 30 -0.40 20.24 0.92
C MET A 30 -1.05 19.07 0.17
N PHE A 31 -1.67 19.33 -0.97
CA PHE A 31 -2.27 18.29 -1.80
C PHE A 31 -1.22 17.28 -2.28
N SER A 32 -0.07 17.77 -2.77
CA SER A 32 1.02 16.91 -3.22
C SER A 32 1.59 16.06 -2.09
N MET A 33 1.80 16.67 -0.91
CA MET A 33 2.26 15.93 0.27
C MET A 33 1.29 14.82 0.68
N ARG A 34 -0.02 15.10 0.66
CA ARG A 34 -1.04 14.10 0.98
C ARG A 34 -0.98 12.90 0.05
N ILE A 35 -0.85 13.13 -1.27
CA ILE A 35 -0.69 12.03 -2.24
C ILE A 35 0.56 11.20 -1.96
N ILE A 36 1.69 11.85 -1.66
CA ILE A 36 2.94 11.16 -1.37
C ILE A 36 2.81 10.32 -0.09
N MET A 37 2.19 10.88 0.96
CA MET A 37 1.97 10.17 2.22
C MET A 37 1.06 8.96 2.02
N ASP A 38 -0.05 9.12 1.29
CA ASP A 38 -0.97 8.04 0.99
C ASP A 38 -0.24 6.94 0.20
N SER A 39 0.55 7.30 -0.82
CA SER A 39 1.36 6.37 -1.60
C SER A 39 2.41 5.64 -0.75
N ALA A 40 3.09 6.35 0.15
CA ALA A 40 4.08 5.77 1.04
C ALA A 40 3.43 4.78 2.02
N GLN A 41 2.28 5.13 2.59
CA GLN A 41 1.54 4.25 3.49
C GLN A 41 1.06 2.99 2.77
N THR A 42 0.54 3.11 1.55
CA THR A 42 0.18 1.95 0.72
C THR A 42 1.39 1.08 0.43
N THR A 43 2.53 1.67 0.08
CA THR A 43 3.78 0.93 -0.18
C THR A 43 4.26 0.16 1.04
N LEU A 44 4.25 0.79 2.22
CA LEU A 44 4.63 0.12 3.47
C LEU A 44 3.71 -1.04 3.81
N ARG A 45 2.40 -0.91 3.58
CA ARG A 45 1.44 -2.01 3.78
C ARG A 45 1.67 -3.17 2.82
N GLU A 46 2.01 -2.89 1.56
CA GLU A 46 2.37 -3.91 0.58
C GLU A 46 3.66 -4.62 0.96
N GLN A 47 4.70 -3.88 1.35
CA GLN A 47 5.94 -4.47 1.82
C GLN A 47 5.73 -5.36 3.05
N ALA A 48 4.89 -4.93 4.01
CA ALA A 48 4.54 -5.76 5.16
C ALA A 48 3.87 -7.07 4.74
N LEU A 49 2.93 -7.03 3.79
CA LEU A 49 2.27 -8.23 3.25
C LEU A 49 3.28 -9.22 2.64
N PHE A 50 4.20 -8.72 1.81
CA PHE A 50 5.24 -9.54 1.19
C PHE A 50 6.18 -10.12 2.25
N ASN A 51 6.58 -9.30 3.21
CA ASN A 51 7.48 -9.72 4.27
C ASN A 51 6.84 -10.81 5.15
N ASP A 52 5.53 -10.73 5.44
CA ASP A 52 4.82 -11.77 6.19
C ASP A 52 4.79 -13.10 5.43
N ALA A 53 4.53 -13.05 4.12
CA ALA A 53 4.55 -14.24 3.28
C ALA A 53 5.97 -14.83 3.14
N GLU A 54 6.99 -13.99 2.99
CA GLU A 54 8.39 -14.41 2.94
C GLU A 54 8.88 -14.99 4.27
N ASN A 55 8.53 -14.38 5.40
CA ASN A 55 8.84 -14.90 6.73
C ASN A 55 8.20 -16.26 6.96
N PHE A 56 6.95 -16.45 6.54
CA PHE A 56 6.31 -17.77 6.56
C PHE A 56 7.11 -18.79 5.75
N LEU A 57 7.52 -18.43 4.52
CA LEU A 57 8.30 -19.33 3.66
C LEU A 57 9.65 -19.66 4.30
N ALA A 58 10.32 -18.68 4.88
CA ALA A 58 11.60 -18.86 5.57
C ALA A 58 11.49 -19.78 6.79
N GLU A 59 10.52 -19.53 7.68
CA GLU A 59 10.24 -20.38 8.84
C GLU A 59 9.86 -21.80 8.41
N ARG A 60 9.08 -21.95 7.33
CA ARG A 60 8.71 -23.25 6.81
C ARG A 60 9.90 -24.02 6.24
N ILE A 61 10.81 -23.36 5.53
CA ILE A 61 11.99 -23.99 4.94
C ILE A 61 13.00 -24.39 6.03
N LEU A 62 13.20 -23.52 7.02
CA LEU A 62 14.23 -23.70 8.05
C LEU A 62 13.77 -24.61 9.20
N GLU A 63 12.53 -24.43 9.67
CA GLU A 63 12.04 -25.05 10.91
C GLU A 63 10.91 -26.06 10.68
N ASN A 64 10.29 -26.08 9.50
CA ASN A 64 9.18 -26.97 9.12
C ASN A 64 7.91 -26.85 10.01
N THR A 65 7.87 -25.83 10.88
CA THR A 65 6.80 -25.54 11.85
C THR A 65 5.89 -24.41 11.41
N GLY A 66 6.35 -23.54 10.50
CA GLY A 66 5.62 -22.35 10.07
C GLY A 66 4.18 -22.65 9.65
N THR A 67 3.24 -21.88 10.20
CA THR A 67 1.82 -21.87 9.85
C THR A 67 1.44 -20.52 9.25
N PRO A 68 0.67 -20.48 8.14
CA PRO A 68 0.24 -19.19 7.57
C PRO A 68 -0.61 -18.42 8.59
N GLY A 69 -0.10 -17.27 9.03
CA GLY A 69 -0.78 -16.35 9.93
C GLY A 69 -1.59 -15.29 9.17
N SER A 70 -2.42 -14.54 9.89
CA SER A 70 -3.12 -13.36 9.32
C SER A 70 -2.12 -12.43 8.62
N PRO A 71 -2.38 -11.95 7.40
CA PRO A 71 -3.68 -11.93 6.69
C PRO A 71 -3.89 -13.08 5.70
N ALA A 72 -3.22 -14.23 5.87
CA ALA A 72 -3.42 -15.39 5.00
C ALA A 72 -4.85 -15.93 5.07
N GLU A 73 -5.49 -16.08 3.92
CA GLU A 73 -6.79 -16.73 3.76
C GLU A 73 -6.61 -18.15 3.20
N PHE A 74 -7.22 -19.13 3.85
CA PHE A 74 -7.27 -20.49 3.32
C PHE A 74 -8.16 -20.55 2.07
N ILE A 75 -7.64 -21.11 0.98
CA ILE A 75 -8.38 -21.24 -0.28
C ILE A 75 -8.92 -22.65 -0.46
N LYS A 76 -8.05 -23.66 -0.44
CA LYS A 76 -8.42 -25.07 -0.67
C LYS A 76 -7.33 -26.03 -0.25
N ASN A 77 -7.71 -27.30 -0.09
CA ASN A 77 -6.79 -28.43 -0.09
C ASN A 77 -6.79 -29.09 -1.46
N ASP A 78 -5.62 -29.52 -1.92
CA ASP A 78 -5.44 -30.14 -3.23
C ASP A 78 -4.21 -31.08 -3.22
N SER A 79 -3.91 -31.71 -4.34
CA SER A 79 -2.76 -32.61 -4.48
C SER A 79 -2.01 -32.40 -5.79
N ILE A 80 -0.69 -32.54 -5.75
CA ILE A 80 0.18 -32.55 -6.92
C ILE A 80 0.79 -33.94 -7.06
N VAL A 81 0.72 -34.51 -8.26
CA VAL A 81 1.36 -35.77 -8.60
C VAL A 81 2.71 -35.47 -9.24
N ILE A 82 3.80 -35.94 -8.63
CA ILE A 82 5.18 -35.81 -9.15
C ILE A 82 5.75 -37.22 -9.29
N GLY A 83 5.82 -37.70 -10.53
CA GLY A 83 6.10 -39.12 -10.81
C GLY A 83 5.04 -40.01 -10.18
N ASP A 84 5.46 -40.94 -9.33
CA ASP A 84 4.61 -41.93 -8.64
C ASP A 84 4.19 -41.46 -7.23
N LYS A 85 4.54 -40.24 -6.83
CA LYS A 85 4.22 -39.68 -5.51
C LYS A 85 3.13 -38.62 -5.61
N THR A 86 2.08 -38.80 -4.80
CA THR A 86 1.05 -37.78 -4.56
C THR A 86 1.42 -36.95 -3.33
N LEU A 87 1.50 -35.62 -3.51
CA LEU A 87 1.77 -34.66 -2.46
C LEU A 87 0.50 -33.87 -2.15
N HIS A 88 -0.04 -34.03 -0.95
CA HIS A 88 -1.18 -33.25 -0.47
C HIS A 88 -0.72 -31.89 0.07
N TYR A 89 -1.49 -30.84 -0.24
CA TYR A 89 -1.17 -29.49 0.18
C TYR A 89 -2.41 -28.64 0.46
N SER A 90 -2.23 -27.63 1.31
CA SER A 90 -3.17 -26.54 1.55
C SER A 90 -2.69 -25.27 0.84
N LEU A 91 -3.59 -24.60 0.14
CA LEU A 91 -3.33 -23.35 -0.56
C LEU A 91 -3.84 -22.18 0.27
N HIS A 92 -2.98 -21.20 0.49
CA HIS A 92 -3.28 -19.97 1.21
C HIS A 92 -3.03 -18.76 0.31
N ARG A 93 -3.79 -17.68 0.52
CA ARG A 93 -3.68 -16.43 -0.22
C ARG A 93 -3.48 -15.27 0.75
N TYR A 94 -2.37 -14.57 0.61
CA TYR A 94 -2.12 -13.30 1.26
C TYR A 94 -2.65 -12.19 0.35
N ARG A 95 -3.56 -11.36 0.87
CA ARG A 95 -4.16 -10.25 0.12
C ARG A 95 -4.40 -9.05 1.01
N LEU A 96 -4.22 -7.86 0.45
CA LEU A 96 -4.75 -6.61 1.00
C LEU A 96 -6.20 -6.41 0.53
N ASN A 97 -7.13 -6.22 1.47
CA ASN A 97 -8.56 -6.06 1.18
C ASN A 97 -8.84 -4.92 0.17
N ASP A 98 -8.03 -3.86 0.22
CA ASP A 98 -8.28 -2.60 -0.48
C ASP A 98 -7.62 -2.49 -1.86
N LYS A 99 -6.84 -3.49 -2.31
CA LYS A 99 -6.13 -3.44 -3.61
C LYS A 99 -6.21 -4.76 -4.37
N LYS A 100 -6.78 -4.72 -5.58
CA LYS A 100 -6.74 -5.84 -6.53
C LYS A 100 -5.34 -5.95 -7.14
N GLY A 101 -4.76 -7.15 -7.14
CA GLY A 101 -3.47 -7.46 -7.81
C GLY A 101 -2.26 -7.62 -6.88
N SER A 102 -2.36 -7.28 -5.60
CA SER A 102 -1.33 -7.60 -4.59
C SER A 102 -1.74 -8.89 -3.85
N GLU A 103 -1.78 -10.00 -4.60
CA GLU A 103 -2.11 -11.32 -4.06
C GLU A 103 -0.88 -12.21 -4.15
N MET A 104 -0.51 -12.84 -3.04
CA MET A 104 0.55 -13.84 -3.01
C MET A 104 -0.04 -15.19 -2.59
N TYR A 105 0.19 -16.21 -3.41
CA TYR A 105 -0.30 -17.56 -3.18
C TYR A 105 0.82 -18.40 -2.60
N VAL A 106 0.52 -19.09 -1.51
CA VAL A 106 1.49 -19.90 -0.80
C VAL A 106 0.94 -21.30 -0.57
N ILE A 107 1.77 -22.30 -0.85
CA ILE A 107 1.43 -23.71 -0.71
C ILE A 107 2.09 -24.24 0.56
N LYS A 108 1.28 -24.83 1.45
CA LYS A 108 1.75 -25.59 2.62
C LYS A 108 1.50 -27.07 2.38
N ARG A 109 2.57 -27.85 2.25
CA ARG A 109 2.49 -29.32 2.23
C ARG A 109 1.85 -29.82 3.54
N GLU A 110 0.86 -30.70 3.41
CA GLU A 110 0.34 -31.46 4.56
C GLU A 110 1.29 -32.63 4.80
N ASN A 111 1.94 -32.65 5.97
CA ASN A 111 2.73 -33.80 6.36
C ASN A 111 1.75 -34.90 6.78
N SER A 112 1.67 -35.95 5.98
CA SER A 112 1.06 -37.23 6.37
C SER A 112 1.91 -37.94 7.42
#